data_AF-A0A813H8K4-F1
#
_entry.id   AF-A0A813H8K4-F1
#
_cell.length_a   1.000
_cell.length_b   1.000
_cell.length_c   1.000
_cell.angle_alpha   90.00
_cell.angle_beta   90.00
_cell.angle_gamma   90.00
#
_symmetry.space_group_name_H-M   'P 1'
#
loop_
_entity.id
_entity.type
_entity.pdbx_description
1 polymer ?
#
loop_
_entity_poly.entity_id
_entity_poly.type
_entity_poly.pdbx_seq_one_letter_code
_entity_poly.pdbx_strand_id
1 'polypeptide(L)'
;MIDSNIDPIDHPHIKGATVKGVEPLYEAIQKGTDKDWEQRAGCMTFPDVVASVLKSKGVDASKWLKDSLKMSLPEMRKAAAALGAGEVFFDWDVARSVEGYFRIKGTTDFCVQRAIAWAPYADCIWMETGKPILAQATQFAAEVRAAVPHQMLAYNLSPSFNWDGAGMTDAQMESFIWDLAKLGFCWQFITLAGFHCDALSIDFFARDYAKRGAAAYVQLIQRKEREHGVETLTHQKWSGSEIVDEMGNIVSGGTSSTGIMSAGVTEGQFDAKH
;
A
#
# COMPACT_ATOMS: atom_id res chain seq x y z
N MET A 1 -6.37 -2.48 -13.85
CA MET A 1 -6.34 -2.48 -15.33
C MET A 1 -4.93 -2.10 -15.76
N ILE A 2 -4.59 -2.27 -17.03
CA ILE A 2 -3.34 -1.79 -17.62
C ILE A 2 -3.65 -1.03 -18.91
N ASP A 3 -2.84 -0.02 -19.21
CA ASP A 3 -3.01 0.86 -20.37
C ASP A 3 -2.67 0.20 -21.69
N SER A 4 -1.65 -0.65 -21.71
CA SER A 4 -1.15 -1.33 -22.89
C SER A 4 -0.89 -2.81 -22.63
N ASN A 5 -1.02 -3.62 -23.68
CA ASN A 5 -0.61 -5.01 -23.72
C ASN A 5 0.73 -5.18 -24.47
N ILE A 6 1.55 -4.13 -24.58
CA ILE A 6 2.77 -4.16 -25.38
C ILE A 6 3.91 -4.95 -24.69
N ASP A 7 3.94 -4.95 -23.36
CA ASP A 7 5.00 -5.61 -22.59
C ASP A 7 4.68 -7.10 -22.37
N PRO A 8 5.55 -8.02 -22.84
CA PRO A 8 5.36 -9.44 -22.65
C PRO A 8 5.22 -9.92 -21.21
N ILE A 9 5.80 -9.20 -20.23
CA ILE A 9 5.73 -9.56 -18.81
C ILE A 9 4.28 -9.47 -18.30
N ASP A 10 3.46 -8.60 -18.89
CA ASP A 10 2.07 -8.41 -18.48
C ASP A 10 1.11 -9.43 -19.11
N HIS A 11 1.49 -10.03 -20.25
CA HIS A 11 0.60 -10.91 -21.03
C HIS A 11 -0.06 -12.05 -20.23
N PRO A 12 0.63 -12.79 -19.32
CA PRO A 12 0.02 -13.87 -18.55
C PRO A 12 -1.09 -13.41 -17.61
N HIS A 13 -1.13 -12.11 -17.29
CA HIS A 13 -2.04 -11.52 -16.31
C HIS A 13 -3.20 -10.77 -16.96
N ILE A 14 -3.15 -10.50 -18.28
CA ILE A 14 -4.24 -9.84 -19.00
C ILE A 14 -5.40 -10.82 -19.19
N LYS A 15 -6.61 -10.37 -18.87
CA LYS A 15 -7.85 -11.12 -19.10
C LYS A 15 -8.36 -10.87 -20.51
N GLY A 16 -8.91 -11.91 -21.12
CA GLY A 16 -9.61 -11.83 -22.39
C GLY A 16 -10.86 -12.70 -22.42
N ALA A 17 -11.70 -12.47 -23.42
CA ALA A 17 -12.83 -13.33 -23.74
C ALA A 17 -12.31 -14.68 -24.27
N THR A 18 -12.91 -15.77 -23.78
CA THR A 18 -12.62 -17.14 -24.22
C THR A 18 -13.80 -17.79 -24.93
N VAL A 19 -14.93 -17.10 -25.00
CA VAL A 19 -16.11 -17.48 -25.79
C VAL A 19 -16.10 -16.69 -27.10
N LYS A 20 -16.13 -17.41 -28.24
CA LYS A 20 -16.18 -16.79 -29.57
C LYS A 20 -17.50 -16.05 -29.79
N GLY A 21 -17.43 -14.90 -30.45
CA GLY A 21 -18.61 -14.16 -30.93
C GLY A 21 -19.32 -13.32 -29.88
N VAL A 22 -18.75 -13.16 -28.68
CA VAL A 22 -19.23 -12.17 -27.71
C VAL A 22 -18.95 -10.75 -28.22
N GLU A 23 -19.86 -9.83 -27.96
CA GLU A 23 -19.70 -8.42 -28.32
C GLU A 23 -18.58 -7.74 -27.49
N PRO A 24 -17.88 -6.72 -28.02
CA PRO A 24 -16.95 -5.92 -27.22
C PRO A 24 -17.61 -5.36 -25.95
N LEU A 25 -16.89 -5.37 -24.83
CA LEU A 25 -17.40 -4.92 -23.53
C LEU A 25 -17.92 -3.47 -23.59
N TYR A 26 -17.25 -2.58 -24.32
CA TYR A 26 -17.73 -1.20 -24.46
C TYR A 26 -19.11 -1.11 -25.12
N GLU A 27 -19.45 -2.01 -26.05
CA GLU A 27 -20.78 -2.05 -26.66
C GLU A 27 -21.83 -2.53 -25.67
N ALA A 28 -21.50 -3.53 -24.86
CA ALA A 28 -22.37 -4.00 -23.80
C ALA A 28 -22.64 -2.89 -22.77
N ILE A 29 -21.64 -2.09 -22.43
CA ILE A 29 -21.79 -0.93 -21.53
C ILE A 29 -22.71 0.13 -22.15
N GLN A 30 -22.51 0.47 -23.43
CA GLN A 30 -23.37 1.42 -24.14
C GLN A 30 -24.83 0.97 -24.22
N LYS A 31 -25.06 -0.35 -24.31
CA LYS A 31 -26.39 -0.95 -24.36
C LYS A 31 -26.98 -1.23 -22.97
N GLY A 32 -26.21 -1.06 -21.89
CA GLY A 32 -26.61 -1.39 -20.52
C GLY A 32 -26.75 -2.91 -20.25
N THR A 33 -26.07 -3.75 -21.03
CA THR A 33 -26.10 -5.22 -20.97
C THR A 33 -24.77 -5.82 -20.46
N ASP A 34 -23.98 -5.04 -19.73
CA ASP A 34 -22.63 -5.38 -19.27
C ASP A 34 -22.58 -6.19 -17.97
N LYS A 35 -23.68 -6.21 -17.20
CA LYS A 35 -23.75 -6.82 -15.85
C LYS A 35 -23.27 -8.27 -15.79
N ASP A 36 -23.58 -9.08 -16.81
CA ASP A 36 -23.20 -10.49 -16.91
C ASP A 36 -22.13 -10.74 -17.98
N TRP A 37 -21.58 -9.68 -18.57
CA TRP A 37 -20.70 -9.78 -19.73
C TRP A 37 -19.46 -10.63 -19.44
N GLU A 38 -18.83 -10.47 -18.27
CA GLU A 38 -17.65 -11.27 -17.92
C GLU A 38 -17.95 -12.77 -17.90
N GLN A 39 -19.13 -13.15 -17.39
CA GLN A 39 -19.57 -14.54 -17.34
C GLN A 39 -19.86 -15.05 -18.76
N ARG A 40 -20.61 -14.29 -19.57
CA ARG A 40 -20.93 -14.65 -20.96
C ARG A 40 -19.69 -14.77 -21.85
N ALA A 41 -18.71 -13.89 -21.64
CA ALA A 41 -17.44 -13.87 -22.37
C ALA A 41 -16.46 -14.97 -21.91
N GLY A 42 -16.71 -15.62 -20.77
CA GLY A 42 -15.75 -16.52 -20.14
C GLY A 42 -14.46 -15.80 -19.74
N CYS A 43 -14.55 -14.55 -19.29
CA CYS A 43 -13.39 -13.66 -19.15
C CYS A 43 -12.37 -14.21 -18.13
N MET A 44 -11.20 -14.64 -18.61
CA MET A 44 -10.10 -15.17 -17.81
C MET A 44 -8.75 -14.90 -18.47
N THR A 45 -7.64 -15.30 -17.84
CA THR A 45 -6.30 -15.15 -18.44
C THR A 45 -6.01 -16.29 -19.44
N PHE A 46 -5.08 -16.08 -20.38
CA PHE A 46 -4.67 -17.15 -21.30
C PHE A 46 -4.14 -18.40 -20.57
N PRO A 47 -3.30 -18.29 -19.52
CA PRO A 47 -2.92 -19.43 -18.69
C PRO A 47 -4.11 -20.20 -18.09
N ASP A 48 -5.13 -19.50 -17.57
CA ASP A 48 -6.28 -20.13 -16.92
C ASP A 48 -7.14 -20.94 -17.91
N VAL A 49 -7.36 -20.44 -19.13
CA VAL A 49 -8.14 -21.17 -20.15
C VAL A 49 -7.38 -22.40 -20.65
N VAL A 50 -6.07 -22.29 -20.88
CA VAL A 50 -5.25 -23.45 -21.23
C VAL A 50 -5.24 -24.47 -20.09
N ALA A 51 -5.10 -24.03 -18.83
CA ALA A 51 -5.15 -24.92 -17.68
C ALA A 51 -6.49 -25.68 -17.60
N SER A 52 -7.60 -25.03 -17.94
CA SER A 52 -8.92 -25.66 -17.99
C SER A 52 -9.01 -26.73 -19.09
N VAL A 53 -8.42 -26.48 -20.25
CA VAL A 53 -8.33 -27.46 -21.36
C VAL A 53 -7.41 -28.63 -21.03
N LEU A 54 -6.28 -28.39 -20.36
CA LEU A 54 -5.37 -29.46 -19.92
C LEU A 54 -6.05 -30.36 -18.88
N LYS A 55 -6.73 -29.76 -17.89
CA LYS A 55 -7.47 -30.50 -16.86
C LYS A 55 -8.58 -31.37 -17.46
N SER A 56 -9.32 -30.88 -18.47
CA SER A 56 -10.36 -31.69 -19.12
C SER A 56 -9.80 -32.88 -19.91
N LYS A 57 -8.51 -32.84 -20.24
CA LYS A 57 -7.75 -33.96 -20.86
C LYS A 57 -7.01 -34.82 -19.85
N GLY A 58 -7.17 -34.59 -18.55
CA GLY A 58 -6.49 -35.33 -17.48
C GLY A 58 -5.01 -34.97 -17.30
N VAL A 59 -4.56 -33.82 -17.82
CA VAL A 59 -3.18 -33.34 -17.69
C VAL A 59 -3.06 -32.38 -16.51
N ASP A 60 -2.04 -32.56 -15.67
CA ASP A 60 -1.74 -31.63 -14.57
C ASP A 60 -1.27 -30.27 -15.12
N ALA A 61 -2.04 -29.22 -14.81
CA ALA A 61 -1.77 -27.85 -15.25
C ALA A 61 -0.85 -27.07 -14.29
N SER A 62 -0.43 -27.66 -13.17
CA SER A 62 0.33 -26.94 -12.13
C SER A 62 1.66 -26.39 -12.64
N LYS A 63 2.37 -27.18 -13.47
CA LYS A 63 3.61 -26.73 -14.12
C LYS A 63 3.34 -25.63 -15.15
N TRP A 64 2.29 -25.79 -15.98
CA TRP A 64 1.88 -24.81 -16.98
C TRP A 64 1.58 -23.43 -16.34
N LEU A 65 0.82 -23.41 -15.24
CA LEU A 65 0.45 -22.17 -14.56
C LEU A 65 1.68 -21.41 -14.03
N LYS A 66 2.77 -22.10 -13.68
CA LYS A 66 4.02 -21.47 -13.24
C LYS A 66 4.89 -21.02 -14.41
N ASP A 67 5.08 -21.90 -15.39
CA ASP A 67 5.99 -21.64 -16.51
C ASP A 67 5.45 -20.53 -17.43
N SER A 68 4.13 -20.46 -17.62
CA SER A 68 3.47 -19.46 -18.46
C SER A 68 3.62 -18.02 -17.96
N LEU A 69 3.91 -17.79 -16.66
CA LEU A 69 4.15 -16.46 -16.10
C LEU A 69 5.38 -15.76 -16.68
N LYS A 70 6.26 -16.50 -17.36
CA LYS A 70 7.51 -15.99 -17.96
C LYS A 70 7.44 -15.93 -19.49
N MET A 71 6.24 -16.04 -20.08
CA MET A 71 6.03 -16.18 -21.51
C MET A 71 5.17 -15.05 -22.06
N SER A 72 5.53 -14.57 -23.26
CA SER A 72 4.66 -13.75 -24.09
C SER A 72 3.44 -14.55 -24.58
N LEU A 73 2.37 -13.89 -25.03
CA LEU A 73 1.21 -14.56 -25.61
C LEU A 73 1.56 -15.49 -26.79
N PRO A 74 2.42 -15.11 -27.76
CA PRO A 74 2.86 -16.03 -28.81
C PRO A 74 3.58 -17.28 -28.28
N GLU A 75 4.45 -17.12 -27.29
CA GLU A 75 5.16 -18.24 -26.64
C GLU A 75 4.20 -19.15 -25.88
N MET A 76 3.26 -18.56 -25.12
CA MET A 76 2.21 -19.30 -24.43
C MET A 76 1.35 -20.10 -25.42
N ARG A 77 0.97 -19.54 -26.57
CA ARG A 77 0.21 -20.25 -27.61
C ARG A 77 0.99 -21.46 -28.15
N LYS A 78 2.28 -21.28 -28.45
CA LYS A 78 3.15 -22.37 -28.91
C LYS A 78 3.31 -23.47 -27.86
N ALA A 79 3.56 -23.09 -26.61
CA ALA A 79 3.73 -24.02 -25.51
C ALA A 79 2.43 -24.78 -25.18
N ALA A 80 1.28 -24.09 -25.18
CA ALA A 80 -0.04 -24.71 -24.99
C ALA A 80 -0.34 -25.76 -26.08
N ALA A 81 -0.03 -25.46 -27.34
CA ALA A 81 -0.19 -26.40 -28.44
C ALA A 81 0.69 -27.66 -28.25
N ALA A 82 1.94 -27.48 -27.82
CA ALA A 82 2.86 -28.58 -27.54
C ALA A 82 2.41 -29.47 -26.36
N LEU A 83 1.71 -28.88 -25.38
CA LEU A 83 1.07 -29.61 -24.27
C LEU A 83 -0.25 -30.30 -24.66
N GLY A 84 -0.64 -30.23 -25.94
CA GLY A 84 -1.86 -30.85 -26.44
C GLY A 84 -3.12 -30.07 -26.12
N ALA A 85 -3.05 -28.80 -25.70
CA ALA A 85 -4.24 -27.97 -25.50
C ALA A 85 -4.96 -27.66 -26.82
N GLY A 86 -4.21 -27.63 -27.94
CA GLY A 86 -4.74 -27.27 -29.26
C GLY A 86 -4.91 -25.76 -29.42
N GLU A 87 -5.73 -25.35 -30.38
CA GLU A 87 -6.02 -23.94 -30.62
C GLU A 87 -7.05 -23.42 -29.60
N VAL A 88 -6.59 -22.59 -28.67
CA VAL A 88 -7.44 -21.96 -27.64
C VAL A 88 -7.83 -20.55 -28.09
N PHE A 89 -9.14 -20.30 -28.18
CA PHE A 89 -9.66 -18.97 -28.45
C PHE A 89 -9.43 -18.05 -27.24
N PHE A 90 -8.87 -16.88 -27.51
CA PHE A 90 -8.59 -15.86 -26.51
C PHE A 90 -8.45 -14.51 -27.20
N ASP A 91 -9.25 -13.55 -26.76
CA ASP A 91 -9.27 -12.17 -27.27
C ASP A 91 -9.39 -11.17 -26.10
N TRP A 92 -8.29 -10.47 -25.80
CA TRP A 92 -8.25 -9.44 -24.76
C TRP A 92 -8.75 -8.07 -25.21
N ASP A 93 -8.90 -7.82 -26.51
CA ASP A 93 -9.28 -6.51 -27.06
C ASP A 93 -10.77 -6.28 -26.90
N VAL A 94 -11.54 -7.37 -27.04
CA VAL A 94 -12.97 -7.45 -26.77
C VAL A 94 -13.28 -7.15 -25.29
N ALA A 95 -12.33 -7.35 -24.36
CA ALA A 95 -12.52 -7.15 -22.93
C ALA A 95 -12.11 -5.76 -22.41
N ARG A 96 -11.72 -4.83 -23.28
CA ARG A 96 -11.24 -3.50 -22.88
C ARG A 96 -12.33 -2.63 -22.27
N SER A 97 -11.93 -1.74 -21.35
CA SER A 97 -12.82 -0.73 -20.80
C SER A 97 -13.21 0.32 -21.85
N VAL A 98 -14.14 1.21 -21.52
CA VAL A 98 -14.57 2.30 -22.42
C VAL A 98 -13.45 3.31 -22.72
N GLU A 99 -12.47 3.42 -21.82
CA GLU A 99 -11.26 4.22 -21.99
C GLU A 99 -10.17 3.48 -22.81
N GLY A 100 -10.39 2.20 -23.12
CA GLY A 100 -9.45 1.38 -23.88
C GLY A 100 -8.47 0.57 -23.03
N TYR A 101 -8.62 0.53 -21.71
CA TYR A 101 -7.72 -0.22 -20.84
C TYR A 101 -7.93 -1.73 -20.90
N PHE A 102 -6.83 -2.48 -20.87
CA PHE A 102 -6.86 -3.93 -20.74
C PHE A 102 -7.17 -4.32 -19.29
N ARG A 103 -7.98 -5.37 -19.14
CA ARG A 103 -8.31 -5.92 -17.82
C ARG A 103 -7.24 -6.89 -17.40
N ILE A 104 -6.93 -6.90 -16.11
CA ILE A 104 -5.90 -7.77 -15.53
C ILE A 104 -6.51 -8.63 -14.41
N LYS A 105 -5.89 -9.77 -14.17
CA LYS A 105 -6.08 -10.57 -12.96
C LYS A 105 -5.00 -10.16 -11.96
N GLY A 106 -5.35 -9.24 -11.06
CA GLY A 106 -4.45 -8.81 -9.97
C GLY A 106 -4.15 -9.99 -9.05
N THR A 107 -2.87 -10.34 -8.92
CA THR A 107 -2.37 -11.48 -8.13
C THR A 107 -1.03 -11.14 -7.51
N THR A 108 -0.63 -11.85 -6.46
CA THR A 108 0.73 -11.73 -5.90
C THR A 108 1.78 -12.06 -6.98
N ASP A 109 1.54 -13.08 -7.80
CA ASP A 109 2.43 -13.48 -8.88
C ASP A 109 2.67 -12.33 -9.88
N PHE A 110 1.62 -11.55 -10.20
CA PHE A 110 1.73 -10.37 -11.05
C PHE A 110 2.66 -9.32 -10.44
N CYS A 111 2.49 -9.07 -9.14
CA CYS A 111 3.34 -8.14 -8.40
C CYS A 111 4.79 -8.65 -8.28
N VAL A 112 5.00 -9.95 -8.12
CA VAL A 112 6.33 -10.57 -8.07
C VAL A 112 7.07 -10.38 -9.39
N GLN A 113 6.44 -10.67 -10.55
CA GLN A 113 7.08 -10.48 -11.86
C GLN A 113 7.52 -9.02 -12.06
N ARG A 114 6.64 -8.07 -11.71
CA ARG A 114 6.94 -6.64 -11.78
C ARG A 114 8.06 -6.23 -10.81
N ALA A 115 8.03 -6.71 -9.58
CA ALA A 115 9.08 -6.45 -8.60
C ALA A 115 10.45 -6.93 -9.10
N ILE A 116 10.53 -8.14 -9.66
CA ILE A 116 11.78 -8.67 -10.22
C ILE A 116 12.26 -7.81 -11.40
N ALA A 117 11.35 -7.38 -12.28
CA ALA A 117 11.69 -6.51 -13.41
C ALA A 117 12.15 -5.12 -12.97
N TRP A 118 11.65 -4.60 -11.84
CA TRP A 118 11.98 -3.29 -11.30
C TRP A 118 13.24 -3.28 -10.43
N ALA A 119 13.62 -4.43 -9.86
CA ALA A 119 14.74 -4.56 -8.93
C ALA A 119 16.08 -3.96 -9.41
N PRO A 120 16.48 -4.05 -10.70
CA PRO A 120 17.71 -3.41 -11.17
C PRO A 120 17.69 -1.87 -11.12
N TYR A 121 16.52 -1.28 -10.91
CA TYR A 121 16.28 0.17 -10.99
C TYR A 121 15.73 0.77 -9.68
N ALA A 122 15.56 -0.04 -8.64
CA ALA A 122 14.95 0.39 -7.38
C ALA A 122 15.67 -0.23 -6.17
N ASP A 123 16.19 0.62 -5.29
CA ASP A 123 16.84 0.19 -4.06
C ASP A 123 15.87 -0.59 -3.16
N CYS A 124 14.60 -0.16 -3.13
CA CYS A 124 13.55 -0.74 -2.30
C CYS A 124 12.26 -0.91 -3.09
N ILE A 125 11.55 -2.03 -2.89
CA ILE A 125 10.31 -2.36 -3.58
C ILE A 125 9.16 -2.52 -2.58
N TRP A 126 8.00 -1.96 -2.93
CA TRP A 126 6.76 -2.07 -2.18
C TRP A 126 5.66 -2.63 -3.09
N MET A 127 5.01 -3.71 -2.63
CA MET A 127 3.76 -4.20 -3.19
C MET A 127 2.60 -3.71 -2.31
N GLU A 128 1.69 -2.93 -2.89
CA GLU A 128 0.50 -2.50 -2.16
C GLU A 128 -0.44 -3.69 -1.88
N THR A 129 -0.97 -3.75 -0.66
CA THR A 129 -1.87 -4.81 -0.21
C THR A 129 -3.23 -4.24 0.19
N GLY A 130 -4.29 -5.02 -0.01
CA GLY A 130 -5.65 -4.63 0.43
C GLY A 130 -5.97 -5.01 1.88
N LYS A 131 -5.16 -5.88 2.49
CA LYS A 131 -5.33 -6.42 3.85
C LYS A 131 -3.97 -6.78 4.46
N PRO A 132 -3.82 -6.79 5.80
CA PRO A 132 -2.58 -7.17 6.47
C PRO A 132 -2.43 -8.71 6.54
N ILE A 133 -2.20 -9.37 5.39
CA ILE A 133 -2.10 -10.83 5.31
C ILE A 133 -0.63 -11.25 5.28
N LEU A 134 -0.11 -11.73 6.43
CA LEU A 134 1.30 -12.13 6.54
C LEU A 134 1.70 -13.20 5.52
N ALA A 135 0.84 -14.19 5.24
CA ALA A 135 1.13 -15.22 4.25
C ALA A 135 1.34 -14.66 2.83
N GLN A 136 0.62 -13.60 2.45
CA GLN A 136 0.80 -12.92 1.17
C GLN A 136 2.14 -12.18 1.13
N ALA A 137 2.49 -11.49 2.21
CA ALA A 137 3.78 -10.82 2.34
C ALA A 137 4.96 -11.82 2.30
N THR A 138 4.81 -12.98 2.95
CA THR A 138 5.77 -14.08 2.89
C THR A 138 5.97 -14.61 1.48
N GLN A 139 4.87 -14.84 0.74
CA GLN A 139 4.96 -15.27 -0.66
C GLN A 139 5.73 -14.25 -1.50
N PHE A 140 5.33 -12.98 -1.43
CA PHE A 140 5.97 -11.91 -2.20
C PHE A 140 7.46 -11.79 -1.88
N ALA A 141 7.81 -11.73 -0.60
CA ALA A 141 9.20 -11.59 -0.17
C ALA A 141 10.04 -12.81 -0.58
N ALA A 142 9.53 -14.02 -0.40
CA ALA A 142 10.25 -15.24 -0.74
C ALA A 142 10.53 -15.33 -2.24
N GLU A 143 9.53 -15.06 -3.09
CA GLU A 143 9.69 -15.17 -4.54
C GLU A 143 10.56 -14.07 -5.13
N VAL A 144 10.42 -12.81 -4.67
CA VAL A 144 11.28 -11.70 -5.12
C VAL A 144 12.72 -11.95 -4.69
N ARG A 145 12.95 -12.34 -3.44
CA ARG A 145 14.32 -12.57 -2.92
C ARG A 145 14.94 -13.86 -3.43
N ALA A 146 14.17 -14.82 -3.92
CA ALA A 146 14.71 -15.96 -4.64
C ALA A 146 15.35 -15.54 -5.98
N ALA A 147 14.78 -14.54 -6.66
CA ALA A 147 15.34 -13.99 -7.88
C ALA A 147 16.40 -12.90 -7.62
N VAL A 148 16.20 -12.07 -6.58
CA VAL A 148 17.05 -10.94 -6.24
C VAL A 148 17.33 -10.94 -4.71
N PRO A 149 18.31 -11.73 -4.23
CA PRO A 149 18.51 -11.98 -2.80
C PRO A 149 18.73 -10.75 -1.91
N HIS A 150 19.28 -9.68 -2.47
CA HIS A 150 19.60 -8.46 -1.73
C HIS A 150 18.49 -7.40 -1.77
N GLN A 151 17.37 -7.65 -2.46
CA GLN A 151 16.32 -6.65 -2.64
C GLN A 151 15.74 -6.19 -1.30
N MET A 152 15.83 -4.90 -1.00
CA MET A 152 15.13 -4.31 0.14
C MET A 152 13.64 -4.21 -0.17
N LEU A 153 12.80 -4.51 0.82
CA LEU A 153 11.36 -4.46 0.69
C LEU A 153 10.77 -3.43 1.66
N ALA A 154 9.65 -2.83 1.26
CA ALA A 154 8.87 -1.94 2.10
C ALA A 154 7.41 -2.38 2.21
N TYR A 155 6.79 -2.06 3.34
CA TYR A 155 5.42 -2.46 3.64
C TYR A 155 4.60 -1.29 4.20
N ASN A 156 3.45 -1.04 3.57
CA ASN A 156 2.44 -0.09 4.05
C ASN A 156 1.53 -0.76 5.08
N LEU A 157 1.65 -0.34 6.33
CA LEU A 157 0.75 -0.70 7.44
C LEU A 157 -0.52 0.16 7.33
N SER A 158 -1.28 -0.05 6.26
CA SER A 158 -2.31 0.90 5.83
C SER A 158 -3.37 1.15 6.92
N PRO A 159 -3.70 2.42 7.22
CA PRO A 159 -4.80 2.76 8.11
C PRO A 159 -6.17 2.54 7.44
N SER A 160 -6.21 2.24 6.12
CA SER A 160 -7.44 1.82 5.45
C SER A 160 -7.81 0.36 5.74
N PHE A 161 -6.91 -0.42 6.36
CA PHE A 161 -7.25 -1.74 6.84
C PHE A 161 -8.17 -1.63 8.06
N ASN A 162 -9.22 -2.45 8.08
CA ASN A 162 -9.89 -2.74 9.34
C ASN A 162 -9.04 -3.76 10.10
N TRP A 163 -8.12 -3.27 10.96
CA TRP A 163 -7.19 -4.11 11.72
C TRP A 163 -7.93 -5.06 12.67
N ASP A 164 -8.95 -4.58 13.40
CA ASP A 164 -9.81 -5.42 14.25
C ASP A 164 -10.56 -6.49 13.43
N GLY A 165 -11.00 -6.13 12.23
CA GLY A 165 -11.68 -7.01 11.29
C GLY A 165 -10.76 -7.95 10.50
N ALA A 166 -9.44 -7.87 10.70
CA ALA A 166 -8.48 -8.68 9.94
C ALA A 166 -8.35 -10.11 10.46
N GLY A 167 -8.96 -10.42 11.62
CA GLY A 167 -8.88 -11.74 12.24
C GLY A 167 -7.54 -12.02 12.93
N MET A 168 -6.78 -10.97 13.27
CA MET A 168 -5.57 -11.05 14.06
C MET A 168 -5.89 -10.89 15.55
N THR A 169 -5.15 -11.59 16.40
CA THR A 169 -5.12 -11.30 17.84
C THR A 169 -4.23 -10.09 18.12
N ASP A 170 -4.40 -9.44 19.27
CA ASP A 170 -3.54 -8.33 19.70
C ASP A 170 -2.06 -8.71 19.66
N ALA A 171 -1.72 -9.92 20.14
CA ALA A 171 -0.34 -10.43 20.09
C ALA A 171 0.19 -10.57 18.65
N GLN A 172 -0.66 -10.93 17.68
CA GLN A 172 -0.27 -10.96 16.27
C GLN A 172 -0.11 -9.55 15.70
N MET A 173 -0.92 -8.59 16.11
CA MET A 173 -0.76 -7.19 15.70
C MET A 173 0.54 -6.60 16.25
N GLU A 174 0.86 -6.88 17.51
CA GLU A 174 2.11 -6.49 18.17
C GLU A 174 3.35 -7.09 17.48
N SER A 175 3.29 -8.36 17.03
CA SER A 175 4.42 -8.99 16.35
C SER A 175 4.51 -8.67 14.85
N PHE A 176 3.44 -8.15 14.23
CA PHE A 176 3.32 -8.05 12.77
C PHE A 176 4.49 -7.34 12.09
N ILE A 177 4.91 -6.20 12.62
CA ILE A 177 6.04 -5.40 12.10
C ILE A 177 7.34 -6.22 12.12
N TRP A 178 7.57 -6.95 13.21
CA TRP A 178 8.77 -7.76 13.40
C TRP A 178 8.75 -9.02 12.54
N ASP A 179 7.58 -9.61 12.34
CA ASP A 179 7.40 -10.75 11.45
C ASP A 179 7.63 -10.36 9.98
N LEU A 180 7.17 -9.18 9.56
CA LEU A 180 7.54 -8.60 8.27
C LEU A 180 9.05 -8.32 8.18
N ALA A 181 9.67 -7.75 9.21
CA ALA A 181 11.10 -7.41 9.18
C ALA A 181 11.98 -8.66 8.94
N LYS A 182 11.62 -9.82 9.51
CA LYS A 182 12.30 -11.12 9.27
C LYS A 182 12.27 -11.56 7.81
N LEU A 183 11.31 -11.08 7.01
CA LEU A 183 11.16 -11.40 5.59
C LEU A 183 11.93 -10.43 4.68
N GLY A 184 12.56 -9.40 5.24
CA GLY A 184 13.31 -8.38 4.48
C GLY A 184 12.55 -7.07 4.26
N PHE A 185 11.38 -6.88 4.89
CA PHE A 185 10.68 -5.60 4.92
C PHE A 185 11.37 -4.62 5.89
N CYS A 186 12.42 -3.97 5.41
CA CYS A 186 13.30 -3.13 6.22
C CYS A 186 12.79 -1.70 6.42
N TRP A 187 11.79 -1.27 5.65
CA TRP A 187 11.11 0.00 5.83
C TRP A 187 9.60 -0.20 5.89
N GLN A 188 8.96 0.24 6.97
CA GLN A 188 7.54 0.05 7.21
C GLN A 188 6.95 1.35 7.72
N PHE A 189 5.74 1.67 7.28
CA PHE A 189 5.12 2.97 7.56
C PHE A 189 3.60 2.86 7.60
N ILE A 190 2.97 3.72 8.40
CA ILE A 190 1.52 3.94 8.38
C ILE A 190 1.29 5.27 7.66
N THR A 191 0.75 5.21 6.45
CA THR A 191 0.67 6.38 5.53
C THR A 191 -0.04 7.59 6.13
N LEU A 192 -1.14 7.38 6.88
CA LEU A 192 -2.00 8.44 7.40
C LEU A 192 -2.11 8.44 8.93
N ALA A 193 -1.12 7.89 9.65
CA ALA A 193 -1.16 7.88 11.13
C ALA A 193 -1.31 9.30 11.71
N GLY A 194 -0.49 10.25 11.25
CA GLY A 194 -0.55 11.64 11.71
C GLY A 194 -1.92 12.28 11.49
N PHE A 195 -2.51 12.09 10.31
CA PHE A 195 -3.86 12.57 10.01
C PHE A 195 -4.91 12.04 11.00
N HIS A 196 -4.86 10.74 11.32
CA HIS A 196 -5.80 10.14 12.27
C HIS A 196 -5.54 10.59 13.72
N CYS A 197 -4.27 10.73 14.13
CA CYS A 197 -3.90 11.26 15.44
C CYS A 197 -4.42 12.70 15.62
N ASP A 198 -4.19 13.57 14.63
CA ASP A 198 -4.62 14.96 14.65
C ASP A 198 -6.14 15.08 14.70
N ALA A 199 -6.83 14.38 13.79
CA ALA A 199 -8.29 14.41 13.72
C ALA A 199 -8.95 13.93 15.02
N LEU A 200 -8.44 12.84 15.61
CA LEU A 200 -8.95 12.30 16.86
C LEU A 200 -8.74 13.28 18.03
N SER A 201 -7.52 13.80 18.18
CA SER A 201 -7.19 14.73 19.27
C SER A 201 -8.01 16.02 19.18
N ILE A 202 -8.13 16.59 17.98
CA ILE A 202 -8.89 17.82 17.74
C ILE A 202 -10.39 17.60 18.00
N ASP A 203 -10.98 16.50 17.53
CA ASP A 203 -12.41 16.22 17.75
C ASP A 203 -12.74 16.08 19.24
N PHE A 204 -11.93 15.32 19.99
CA PHE A 204 -12.13 15.13 21.43
C PHE A 204 -11.96 16.45 22.19
N PHE A 205 -10.90 17.21 21.88
CA PHE A 205 -10.66 18.49 22.51
C PHE A 205 -11.80 19.49 22.21
N ALA A 206 -12.18 19.66 20.94
CA ALA A 206 -13.18 20.64 20.55
C ALA A 206 -14.55 20.37 21.19
N ARG A 207 -14.99 19.10 21.20
CA ARG A 207 -16.27 18.70 21.83
C ARG A 207 -16.32 18.98 23.32
N ASP A 208 -15.20 18.77 24.00
CA ASP A 208 -15.13 18.94 25.44
C ASP A 208 -14.90 20.40 25.83
N TYR A 209 -14.07 21.12 25.08
CA TYR A 209 -13.87 22.56 25.24
C TYR A 209 -15.16 23.35 25.06
N ALA A 210 -16.01 22.98 24.09
CA ALA A 210 -17.32 23.60 23.90
C ALA A 210 -18.26 23.47 25.13
N LYS A 211 -18.02 22.48 26.00
CA LYS A 211 -18.83 22.23 27.21
C LYS A 211 -18.18 22.75 28.48
N ARG A 212 -16.85 22.63 28.60
CA ARG A 212 -16.10 22.84 29.85
C ARG A 212 -15.10 24.00 29.79
N GLY A 213 -14.95 24.64 28.63
CA GLY A 213 -14.01 25.74 28.42
C GLY A 213 -12.57 25.35 28.80
N ALA A 214 -11.85 26.28 29.44
CA ALA A 214 -10.44 26.11 29.80
C ALA A 214 -10.15 24.83 30.63
N ALA A 215 -11.12 24.29 31.37
CA ALA A 215 -10.94 23.04 32.10
C ALA A 215 -10.63 21.85 31.17
N ALA A 216 -11.19 21.81 29.96
CA ALA A 216 -10.88 20.80 28.95
C ALA A 216 -9.42 20.92 28.48
N TYR A 217 -8.95 22.14 28.19
CA TYR A 217 -7.55 22.38 27.81
C TYR A 217 -6.57 21.96 28.91
N VAL A 218 -6.82 22.41 30.15
CA VAL A 218 -5.93 22.10 31.28
C VAL A 218 -5.86 20.59 31.55
N GLN A 219 -6.97 19.87 31.44
CA GLN A 219 -7.02 18.43 31.77
C GLN A 219 -6.59 17.52 30.62
N LEU A 220 -7.02 17.79 29.40
CA LEU A 220 -6.74 16.92 28.24
C LEU A 220 -5.36 17.20 27.63
N ILE A 221 -4.90 18.45 27.66
CA ILE A 221 -3.66 18.87 27.00
C ILE A 221 -2.61 19.21 28.05
N GLN A 222 -2.70 20.36 28.74
CA GLN A 222 -1.58 20.90 29.52
C GLN A 222 -1.09 19.97 30.64
N ARG A 223 -2.00 19.34 31.40
CA ARG A 223 -1.62 18.36 32.44
C ARG A 223 -1.03 17.08 31.84
N LYS A 224 -1.52 16.64 30.69
CA LYS A 224 -1.00 15.45 29.99
C LYS A 224 0.36 15.69 29.35
N GLU A 225 0.58 16.87 28.77
CA GLU A 225 1.91 17.30 28.33
C GLU A 225 2.90 17.30 29.50
N ARG A 226 2.49 17.83 30.67
CA ARG A 226 3.33 17.78 31.88
C ARG A 226 3.58 16.35 32.38
N GLU A 227 2.55 15.52 32.46
CA GLU A 227 2.64 14.13 32.93
C GLU A 227 3.57 13.28 32.05
N HIS A 228 3.52 13.47 30.73
CA HIS A 228 4.32 12.72 29.77
C HIS A 228 5.61 13.42 29.34
N GLY A 229 5.90 14.62 29.87
CA GLY A 229 7.11 15.37 29.56
C GLY A 229 7.20 15.83 28.11
N VAL A 230 6.08 16.25 27.51
CA VAL A 230 6.03 16.75 26.13
C VAL A 230 6.69 18.13 26.06
N GLU A 231 7.73 18.27 25.24
CA GLU A 231 8.57 19.48 25.16
C GLU A 231 7.81 20.74 24.73
N THR A 232 6.69 20.59 24.00
CA THR A 232 5.84 21.70 23.54
C THR A 232 5.11 22.43 24.68
N LEU A 233 5.07 21.88 25.90
CA LEU A 233 4.55 22.59 27.07
C LEU A 233 5.28 23.92 27.29
N THR A 234 6.60 23.92 27.11
CA THR A 234 7.48 25.08 27.07
C THR A 234 7.69 25.50 25.61
N HIS A 235 6.64 26.03 25.00
CA HIS A 235 6.57 26.35 23.57
C HIS A 235 7.54 27.44 23.11
N GLN A 236 7.94 28.40 23.96
CA GLN A 236 8.99 29.40 23.66
C GLN A 236 10.37 28.74 23.62
N LYS A 237 10.68 27.88 24.58
CA LYS A 237 11.90 27.10 24.54
C LYS A 237 11.94 26.19 23.31
N TRP A 238 10.86 25.44 23.09
CA TRP A 238 10.75 24.49 21.96
C TRP A 238 10.84 25.19 20.59
N SER A 239 10.26 26.38 20.44
CA SER A 239 10.36 27.17 19.20
C SER A 239 11.74 27.79 18.97
N GLY A 240 12.66 27.69 19.95
CA GLY A 240 14.02 28.18 19.86
C GLY A 240 14.20 29.64 20.26
N SER A 241 13.31 30.22 21.08
CA SER A 241 13.44 31.61 21.54
C SER A 241 14.77 31.89 22.24
N GLU A 242 15.31 30.92 22.99
CA GLU A 242 16.65 31.02 23.61
C GLU A 242 17.78 31.21 22.58
N ILE A 243 17.67 30.56 21.41
CA ILE A 243 18.65 30.68 20.33
C ILE A 243 18.60 32.08 19.73
N VAL A 244 17.39 32.61 19.52
CA VAL A 244 17.17 33.96 18.97
C VAL A 244 17.70 35.03 19.93
N ASP A 245 17.50 34.84 21.24
CA ASP A 245 18.02 35.74 22.26
C ASP A 245 19.54 35.75 22.31
N GLU A 246 20.18 34.58 22.23
CA GLU A 246 21.64 34.51 22.21
C GLU A 246 22.22 35.20 20.97
N MET A 247 21.60 34.99 19.80
CA MET A 247 21.95 35.72 18.57
C MET A 247 21.81 37.24 18.76
N GLY A 248 20.72 37.70 19.36
CA GLY A 248 20.49 39.11 19.66
C GLY A 248 21.52 39.70 20.63
N ASN A 249 21.88 38.95 21.67
CA ASN A 249 22.90 39.34 22.63
C ASN A 249 24.28 39.46 21.99
N ILE A 250 24.67 38.51 21.13
CA ILE A 250 25.94 38.55 20.40
C ILE A 250 26.00 39.79 19.50
N VAL A 251 24.96 40.07 18.71
CA VAL A 251 24.94 41.21 17.78
C VAL A 251 24.89 42.55 18.52
N SER A 252 24.18 42.62 19.64
CA SER A 252 24.06 43.85 20.44
C SER A 252 25.24 44.07 21.41
N GLY A 253 26.20 43.14 21.50
CA GLY A 253 27.25 43.21 22.51
C GLY A 253 26.70 43.15 23.95
N GLY A 254 25.56 42.48 24.15
CA GLY A 254 24.90 42.34 25.44
C GLY A 254 24.08 43.56 25.89
N THR A 255 23.84 44.55 25.02
CA THR A 255 23.06 45.76 25.39
C THR A 255 21.57 45.68 25.03
N SER A 256 21.09 44.55 24.53
CA SER A 256 19.67 44.37 24.16
C SER A 256 18.77 44.44 25.40
N SER A 257 17.71 45.26 25.33
CA SER A 257 16.71 45.40 26.40
C SER A 257 15.43 44.60 26.17
N THR A 258 15.35 43.81 25.08
CA THR A 258 14.12 43.14 24.63
C THR A 258 14.28 41.62 24.48
N GLY A 259 15.18 40.99 25.25
CA GLY A 259 15.33 39.53 25.24
C GLY A 259 14.02 38.83 25.60
N ILE A 260 13.65 37.82 24.81
CA ILE A 260 12.42 37.03 24.91
C ILE A 260 12.39 36.24 26.22
N MET A 261 13.55 35.78 26.68
CA MET A 261 13.79 34.98 27.88
C MET A 261 14.14 35.81 29.13
N SER A 262 13.86 37.11 29.09
CA SER A 262 14.16 38.04 30.19
C SER A 262 13.15 37.95 31.35
N ALA A 263 13.27 38.85 32.33
CA ALA A 263 12.40 38.90 33.50
C ALA A 263 10.92 39.05 33.08
N GLY A 264 10.13 37.98 33.28
CA GLY A 264 8.73 37.92 32.85
C GLY A 264 8.35 36.72 31.99
N VAL A 265 9.31 35.83 31.66
CA VAL A 265 9.03 34.54 31.01
C VAL A 265 7.92 33.79 31.75
N THR A 266 6.86 33.44 31.00
CA THR A 266 5.70 32.75 31.53
C THR A 266 5.94 31.25 31.70
N GLU A 267 7.03 30.70 31.15
CA GLU A 267 7.28 29.25 31.17
C GLU A 267 7.86 28.74 32.48
N GLY A 268 8.50 29.59 33.29
CA GLY A 268 9.05 29.19 34.60
C GLY A 268 7.99 28.67 35.59
N GLN A 269 6.70 28.90 35.32
CA GLN A 269 5.60 28.32 36.10
C GLN A 269 5.41 26.82 35.86
N PHE A 270 6.06 26.24 34.84
CA PHE A 270 5.94 24.82 34.50
C PHE A 270 7.04 23.94 35.11
N ASP A 271 8.07 24.52 35.72
CA ASP A 271 9.21 23.80 36.33
C ASP A 271 8.85 23.13 37.68
N ALA A 272 7.75 23.53 38.31
CA ALA A 272 7.32 22.96 39.59
C ALA A 272 6.67 21.58 39.41
N LYS A 273 7.28 20.55 40.00
CA LYS A 273 6.63 19.23 40.17
C LYS A 273 5.50 19.38 41.20
N HIS A 274 4.25 19.32 40.73
CA HIS A 274 3.05 19.19 41.58
C HIS A 274 2.63 17.74 41.69
#